data_AF-A0A7C1A4E1-F1
#
_entry.id   AF-A0A7C1A4E1-F1
#
_cell.length_a   1.000
_cell.length_b   1.000
_cell.length_c   1.000
_cell.angle_alpha   90.00
_cell.angle_beta   90.00
_cell.angle_gamma   90.00
#
_symmetry.space_group_name_H-M   'P 1'
#
loop_
_entity.id
_entity.type
_entity.pdbx_description
1 polymer ?
#
loop_
_entity_poly.entity_id
_entity_poly.type
_entity_poly.pdbx_seq_one_letter_code
_entity_poly.pdbx_strand_id
1 'polypeptide(L)'
;MGSSDSIPKSPTWNLDSVFPGGSDSVEYAEFRNQIKNDLNSAVEQFKNLPEKLDDSSRPAWIGYINKLQELSDRLSQAHAFVECLVSADVNDTKARQIFGEIDVFNSEFEKIKVLIESFAKNQPDDQWEKLVTSDELKDCRFYLNEMRRIAAMKMEPEFEALAAELAVNGYHAWNRLYDKMYGDLRVEFTENGKTETLSIGQMANKMT
;
A
#
# COMPACT_ATOMS: atom_id res chain seq x y z
N MET A 1 12.95 -2.82 51.82
CA MET A 1 11.54 -2.88 51.39
C MET A 1 11.17 -1.45 51.03
N GLY A 2 11.14 -1.01 49.78
CA GLY A 2 10.78 -1.69 48.55
C GLY A 2 9.65 -0.88 47.92
N SER A 3 9.93 0.37 47.53
CA SER A 3 8.98 1.21 46.81
C SER A 3 9.24 1.00 45.33
N SER A 4 8.55 0.04 44.72
CA SER A 4 8.49 -0.07 43.27
C SER A 4 7.61 1.06 42.76
N ASP A 5 8.19 2.23 42.53
CA ASP A 5 7.53 3.28 41.76
C ASP A 5 7.35 2.75 40.34
N SER A 6 6.16 2.21 40.05
CA SER A 6 5.82 1.74 38.72
C SER A 6 5.77 2.96 37.79
N ILE A 7 6.62 2.96 36.76
CA ILE A 7 6.57 3.96 35.69
C ILE A 7 5.14 3.96 35.11
N PRO A 8 4.45 5.11 35.05
CA PRO A 8 3.09 5.18 34.54
C PRO A 8 3.06 4.74 33.08
N LYS A 9 2.02 3.99 32.69
CA LYS A 9 1.81 3.60 31.30
C LYS A 9 1.70 4.85 30.42
N SER A 10 2.29 4.78 29.22
CA SER A 10 2.10 5.80 28.19
C SER A 10 0.61 6.00 27.89
N PRO A 11 0.17 7.23 27.58
CA PRO A 11 -1.21 7.48 27.18
C PRO A 11 -1.54 6.70 25.91
N THR A 12 -2.70 6.06 25.90
CA THR A 12 -3.23 5.33 24.75
C THR A 12 -4.40 6.11 24.15
N TRP A 13 -4.58 6.00 22.83
CA TRP A 13 -5.75 6.55 22.14
C TRP A 13 -7.04 5.93 22.68
N ASN A 14 -8.10 6.73 22.80
CA ASN A 14 -9.44 6.20 23.05
C ASN A 14 -10.09 5.85 21.71
N LEU A 15 -10.18 4.55 21.42
CA LEU A 15 -10.74 4.03 20.17
C LEU A 15 -12.20 3.58 20.30
N ASP A 16 -12.78 3.62 21.50
CA ASP A 16 -14.16 3.17 21.74
C ASP A 16 -15.21 4.04 21.04
N SER A 17 -14.86 5.29 20.67
CA SER A 17 -15.73 6.15 19.86
C SER A 17 -15.84 5.70 18.40
N VAL A 18 -14.96 4.82 17.93
CA VAL A 18 -14.96 4.29 16.56
C VAL A 18 -15.59 2.90 16.54
N PHE A 19 -15.00 1.96 17.29
CA PHE A 19 -15.57 0.63 17.52
C PHE A 19 -15.35 0.24 18.99
N PRO A 20 -16.43 0.15 19.80
CA PRO A 20 -16.32 -0.18 21.22
C PRO A 20 -15.75 -1.58 21.44
N GLY A 21 -14.77 -1.70 22.34
CA GLY A 21 -14.20 -3.00 22.72
C GLY A 21 -12.98 -3.44 21.91
N GLY A 22 -12.42 -2.57 21.06
CA GLY A 22 -11.14 -2.79 20.40
C GLY A 22 -11.11 -4.06 19.54
N SER A 23 -10.13 -4.93 19.77
CA SER A 23 -10.00 -6.20 19.02
C SER A 23 -11.13 -7.20 19.32
N ASP A 24 -11.86 -7.03 20.43
CA ASP A 24 -13.04 -7.80 20.80
C ASP A 24 -14.36 -7.18 20.34
N SER A 25 -14.32 -6.03 19.66
CA SER A 25 -15.53 -5.35 19.17
C SER A 25 -16.33 -6.23 18.21
N VAL A 26 -17.63 -6.40 18.54
CA VAL A 26 -18.60 -7.11 17.70
C VAL A 26 -18.89 -6.28 16.45
N GLU A 27 -19.04 -4.97 16.60
CA GLU A 27 -19.30 -4.02 15.53
C GLU A 27 -18.15 -4.01 14.51
N TYR A 28 -16.90 -4.03 15.00
CA TYR A 28 -15.74 -4.10 14.11
C TYR A 28 -15.68 -5.45 13.38
N ALA A 29 -16.02 -6.55 14.04
CA ALA A 29 -16.09 -7.87 13.40
C ALA A 29 -17.16 -7.92 12.29
N GLU A 30 -18.35 -7.37 12.54
CA GLU A 30 -19.39 -7.24 11.53
C GLU A 30 -18.96 -6.34 10.36
N PHE A 31 -18.31 -5.21 10.66
CA PHE A 31 -17.79 -4.29 9.64
C PHE A 31 -16.77 -4.97 8.71
N ARG A 32 -15.83 -5.74 9.26
CA ARG A 32 -14.87 -6.54 8.48
C ARG A 32 -15.55 -7.63 7.65
N ASN A 33 -16.55 -8.31 8.21
CA ASN A 33 -17.32 -9.32 7.47
C ASN A 33 -18.07 -8.72 6.28
N GLN A 34 -18.63 -7.51 6.43
CA GLN A 34 -19.26 -6.81 5.31
C GLN A 34 -18.23 -6.47 4.23
N ILE A 35 -17.06 -5.93 4.58
CA ILE A 35 -15.97 -5.65 3.63
C ILE A 35 -15.59 -6.92 2.84
N LYS A 36 -15.42 -8.04 3.53
CA LYS A 36 -15.11 -9.33 2.91
C LYS A 36 -16.17 -9.76 1.89
N ASN A 37 -17.45 -9.61 2.23
CA ASN A 37 -18.55 -9.94 1.32
C ASN A 37 -18.62 -8.99 0.12
N ASP A 38 -18.35 -7.71 0.34
CA ASP A 38 -18.35 -6.69 -0.71
C ASP A 38 -17.17 -6.88 -1.67
N LEU A 39 -16.00 -7.29 -1.19
CA LEU A 39 -14.85 -7.68 -2.03
C LEU A 39 -15.20 -8.83 -2.97
N ASN A 40 -15.80 -9.90 -2.43
CA ASN A 40 -16.24 -11.04 -3.24
C ASN A 40 -17.30 -10.61 -4.28
N SER A 41 -18.24 -9.77 -3.85
CA SER A 41 -19.30 -9.26 -4.73
C SER A 41 -18.76 -8.32 -5.81
N ALA A 42 -17.72 -7.54 -5.52
CA ALA A 42 -17.10 -6.63 -6.47
C ALA A 42 -16.39 -7.36 -7.63
N VAL A 43 -15.80 -8.52 -7.35
CA VAL A 43 -15.21 -9.39 -8.39
C VAL A 43 -16.30 -9.94 -9.32
N GLU A 44 -17.40 -10.44 -8.76
CA GLU A 44 -18.51 -10.95 -9.56
C GLU A 44 -19.24 -9.85 -10.33
N GLN A 45 -19.39 -8.66 -9.74
CA GLN A 45 -19.94 -7.49 -10.44
C GLN A 45 -19.06 -7.10 -11.62
N PHE A 46 -17.73 -7.08 -11.47
CA PHE A 46 -16.81 -6.77 -12.56
C PHE A 46 -17.01 -7.71 -13.77
N LYS A 47 -17.12 -9.02 -13.51
CA LYS A 47 -17.31 -10.02 -14.58
C LYS A 47 -18.61 -9.83 -15.37
N ASN A 48 -19.61 -9.21 -14.76
CA ASN A 48 -20.90 -8.95 -15.38
C ASN A 48 -20.99 -7.54 -16.02
N LEU A 49 -19.95 -6.72 -15.90
CA LEU A 49 -19.92 -5.42 -16.56
C LEU A 49 -19.68 -5.57 -18.07
N PRO A 50 -20.22 -4.65 -18.89
CA PRO A 50 -19.93 -4.62 -20.32
C PRO A 50 -18.43 -4.38 -20.58
N GLU A 51 -17.84 -5.19 -21.45
CA GLU A 51 -16.40 -5.15 -21.79
C GLU A 51 -15.96 -3.85 -22.49
N LYS A 52 -16.91 -3.12 -23.08
CA LYS A 52 -16.65 -1.86 -23.79
C LYS A 52 -17.44 -0.70 -23.20
N LEU A 53 -16.78 0.44 -23.10
CA LEU A 53 -17.43 1.70 -22.80
C LEU A 53 -18.20 2.22 -24.02
N ASP A 54 -19.47 2.50 -23.80
CA ASP A 54 -20.34 3.26 -24.68
C ASP A 54 -21.37 4.02 -23.83
N ASP A 55 -22.30 4.73 -24.48
CA ASP A 55 -23.33 5.51 -23.78
C ASP A 55 -24.29 4.62 -22.97
N SER A 56 -24.46 3.34 -23.33
CA SER A 56 -25.36 2.40 -22.65
C SER A 56 -24.68 1.71 -21.45
N SER A 57 -23.38 1.45 -21.52
CA SER A 57 -22.63 0.79 -20.44
C SER A 57 -22.12 1.75 -19.38
N ARG A 58 -21.96 3.04 -19.71
CA ARG A 58 -21.39 4.05 -18.80
C ARG A 58 -22.07 4.13 -17.43
N PRO A 59 -23.41 4.13 -17.29
CA PRO A 59 -24.05 4.20 -15.97
C PRO A 59 -23.67 3.00 -15.07
N ALA A 60 -23.51 1.81 -15.65
CA ALA A 60 -23.09 0.63 -14.90
C ALA A 60 -21.64 0.78 -14.38
N TRP A 61 -20.75 1.32 -15.21
CA TRP A 61 -19.37 1.61 -14.83
C TRP A 61 -19.25 2.69 -13.76
N ILE A 62 -20.04 3.78 -13.85
CA ILE A 62 -20.10 4.82 -12.81
C ILE A 62 -20.54 4.20 -11.48
N GLY A 63 -21.64 3.43 -11.49
CA GLY A 63 -22.14 2.77 -10.28
C GLY A 63 -21.12 1.81 -9.67
N TYR A 64 -20.38 1.07 -10.50
CA TYR A 64 -19.33 0.17 -10.06
C TYR A 64 -18.16 0.91 -9.42
N ILE A 65 -17.66 1.98 -10.06
CA ILE A 65 -16.54 2.78 -9.54
C ILE A 65 -16.91 3.45 -8.21
N ASN A 66 -18.14 3.95 -8.07
CA ASN A 66 -18.60 4.54 -6.80
C ASN A 66 -18.63 3.51 -5.66
N LYS A 67 -19.13 2.30 -5.91
CA LYS A 67 -19.08 1.21 -4.92
C LYS A 67 -17.65 0.85 -4.50
N LEU A 68 -16.71 0.89 -5.44
CA LEU A 68 -15.30 0.62 -5.13
C LEU A 68 -14.65 1.74 -4.32
N GLN A 69 -15.05 3.00 -4.53
CA GLN A 69 -14.62 4.11 -3.68
C GLN A 69 -15.10 3.90 -2.24
N GLU A 70 -16.39 3.60 -2.06
CA GLU A 70 -16.97 3.30 -0.74
C GLU A 70 -16.27 2.10 -0.06
N LEU A 71 -15.97 1.05 -0.83
CA LEU A 71 -15.25 -0.12 -0.33
C LEU A 71 -13.81 0.22 0.07
N SER A 72 -13.12 1.03 -0.73
CA SER A 72 -11.76 1.53 -0.45
C SER A 72 -11.72 2.32 0.86
N ASP A 73 -12.69 3.22 1.06
CA ASP A 73 -12.77 4.05 2.26
C ASP A 73 -12.99 3.20 3.51
N ARG A 74 -13.91 2.23 3.44
CA ARG A 74 -14.19 1.31 4.54
C ARG A 74 -12.99 0.40 4.85
N LEU A 75 -12.29 -0.06 3.81
CA LEU A 75 -11.08 -0.84 3.98
C LEU A 75 -9.96 -0.02 4.64
N SER A 76 -9.78 1.24 4.24
CA SER A 76 -8.85 2.17 4.86
C SER A 76 -9.19 2.41 6.34
N GLN A 77 -10.47 2.64 6.66
CA GLN A 77 -10.92 2.78 8.04
C GLN A 77 -10.65 1.51 8.86
N ALA A 78 -10.93 0.33 8.29
CA ALA A 78 -10.66 -0.94 8.97
C ALA A 78 -9.16 -1.10 9.26
N HIS A 79 -8.29 -0.80 8.31
CA HIS A 79 -6.84 -0.87 8.47
C HIS A 79 -6.34 0.10 9.54
N ALA A 80 -6.73 1.38 9.45
CA ALA A 80 -6.31 2.41 10.40
C ALA A 80 -6.72 2.06 11.85
N PHE A 81 -7.92 1.50 12.03
CA PHE A 81 -8.39 1.10 13.35
C PHE A 81 -7.53 -0.01 13.97
N VAL A 82 -7.26 -1.09 13.22
CA VAL A 82 -6.44 -2.19 13.75
C VAL A 82 -4.97 -1.81 13.91
N GLU A 83 -4.44 -0.94 13.05
CA GLU A 83 -3.10 -0.38 13.20
C GLU A 83 -2.97 0.40 14.52
N CYS A 84 -3.99 1.20 14.88
CA CYS A 84 -4.03 1.88 16.17
C CYS A 84 -4.08 0.90 17.35
N LEU A 85 -4.82 -0.21 17.25
CA LEU A 85 -4.85 -1.24 18.30
C LEU A 85 -3.49 -1.91 18.50
N VAL A 86 -2.85 -2.34 17.40
CA VAL A 86 -1.51 -2.96 17.44
C VAL A 86 -0.45 -1.99 17.96
N SER A 87 -0.58 -0.70 17.64
CA SER A 87 0.29 0.37 18.15
C SER A 87 0.09 0.61 19.65
N ALA A 88 -1.16 0.57 20.13
CA ALA A 88 -1.50 0.79 21.53
C ALA A 88 -1.07 -0.38 22.44
N ASP A 89 -1.23 -1.62 21.98
CA ASP A 89 -0.73 -2.81 22.67
C ASP A 89 -0.13 -3.82 21.68
N VAL A 90 1.20 -3.84 21.61
CA VAL A 90 1.91 -4.80 20.78
C VAL A 90 1.70 -6.25 21.21
N ASN A 91 1.20 -6.54 22.42
CA ASN A 91 0.93 -7.90 22.87
C ASN A 91 -0.50 -8.37 22.57
N ASP A 92 -1.35 -7.51 21.99
CA ASP A 92 -2.68 -7.91 21.54
C ASP A 92 -2.56 -8.84 20.32
N THR A 93 -2.59 -10.14 20.59
CA THR A 93 -2.48 -11.18 19.56
C THR A 93 -3.69 -11.21 18.64
N LYS A 94 -4.87 -10.80 19.12
CA LYS A 94 -6.10 -10.75 18.32
C LYS A 94 -6.06 -9.57 17.36
N ALA A 95 -5.62 -8.40 17.80
CA ALA A 95 -5.39 -7.25 16.91
C ALA A 95 -4.37 -7.60 15.81
N ARG A 96 -3.27 -8.30 16.13
CA ARG A 96 -2.30 -8.76 15.11
C ARG A 96 -2.91 -9.74 14.11
N GLN A 97 -3.76 -10.67 14.56
CA GLN A 97 -4.47 -11.57 13.66
C GLN A 97 -5.42 -10.81 12.72
N ILE A 98 -6.17 -9.84 13.26
CA ILE A 98 -7.06 -8.99 12.47
C ILE A 98 -6.26 -8.15 11.48
N PHE A 99 -5.08 -7.63 11.86
CA PHE A 99 -4.20 -6.90 10.95
C PHE A 99 -3.86 -7.75 9.73
N GLY A 100 -3.43 -9.00 9.95
CA GLY A 100 -3.16 -9.94 8.85
C GLY A 100 -4.39 -10.30 8.01
N GLU A 101 -5.58 -10.33 8.61
CA GLU A 101 -6.85 -10.46 7.86
C GLU A 101 -7.08 -9.25 6.93
N ILE A 102 -6.85 -8.03 7.41
CA ILE A 102 -6.99 -6.81 6.59
C ILE A 102 -5.93 -6.75 5.48
N ASP A 103 -4.71 -7.23 5.70
CA ASP A 103 -3.69 -7.35 4.65
C ASP A 103 -4.15 -8.26 3.49
N VAL A 104 -4.87 -9.35 3.81
CA VAL A 104 -5.50 -10.20 2.80
C VAL A 104 -6.58 -9.42 2.04
N PHE A 105 -7.42 -8.64 2.74
CA PHE A 105 -8.45 -7.82 2.10
C PHE A 105 -7.86 -6.76 1.16
N ASN A 106 -6.78 -6.08 1.58
CA ASN A 106 -6.02 -5.16 0.74
C ASN A 106 -5.50 -5.87 -0.51
N SER A 107 -4.94 -7.07 -0.36
CA SER A 107 -4.44 -7.86 -1.49
C SER A 107 -5.57 -8.24 -2.48
N GLU A 108 -6.76 -8.58 -1.99
CA GLU A 108 -7.93 -8.85 -2.85
C GLU A 108 -8.42 -7.57 -3.55
N PHE A 109 -8.42 -6.43 -2.86
CA PHE A 109 -8.78 -5.14 -3.47
C PHE A 109 -7.79 -4.71 -4.56
N GLU A 110 -6.49 -4.94 -4.37
CA GLU A 110 -5.47 -4.69 -5.39
C GLU A 110 -5.69 -5.53 -6.66
N LYS A 111 -6.13 -6.79 -6.53
CA LYS A 111 -6.50 -7.60 -7.70
C LYS A 111 -7.65 -6.97 -8.48
N ILE A 112 -8.64 -6.39 -7.80
CA ILE A 112 -9.75 -5.68 -8.45
C ILE A 112 -9.21 -4.44 -9.19
N LYS A 113 -8.30 -3.68 -8.58
CA LYS A 113 -7.65 -2.53 -9.26
C LYS A 113 -6.95 -2.95 -10.54
N VAL A 114 -6.21 -4.07 -10.53
CA VAL A 114 -5.55 -4.59 -11.75
C VAL A 114 -6.56 -4.90 -12.85
N LEU A 115 -7.74 -5.40 -12.52
CA LEU A 115 -8.81 -5.63 -13.51
C LEU A 115 -9.29 -4.30 -14.13
N ILE A 116 -9.46 -3.26 -13.31
CA ILE A 116 -9.89 -1.93 -13.77
C ILE A 116 -8.79 -1.26 -14.61
N GLU A 117 -7.53 -1.38 -14.20
CA GLU A 117 -6.38 -0.91 -14.98
C GLU A 117 -6.35 -1.53 -16.38
N SER A 118 -6.51 -2.86 -16.45
CA SER A 118 -6.57 -3.59 -17.71
C SER A 118 -7.77 -3.18 -18.55
N PHE A 119 -8.93 -2.99 -17.93
CA PHE A 119 -10.10 -2.47 -18.62
C PHE A 119 -9.85 -1.07 -19.19
N ALA A 120 -9.38 -0.14 -18.34
CA ALA A 120 -9.17 1.26 -18.67
C ALA A 120 -8.18 1.45 -19.81
N LYS A 121 -7.03 0.75 -19.79
CA LYS A 121 -6.02 0.85 -20.87
C LYS A 121 -6.57 0.43 -22.23
N ASN A 122 -7.56 -0.45 -22.26
CA ASN A 122 -8.14 -1.02 -23.48
C ASN A 122 -9.36 -0.24 -24.01
N GLN A 123 -9.83 0.80 -23.31
CA GLN A 123 -10.95 1.62 -23.78
C GLN A 123 -10.51 2.71 -24.77
N PRO A 124 -11.37 3.10 -25.72
CA PRO A 124 -11.14 4.29 -26.55
C PRO A 124 -11.05 5.57 -25.72
N ASP A 125 -10.16 6.49 -26.12
CA ASP A 125 -9.92 7.74 -25.39
C ASP A 125 -11.16 8.62 -25.26
N ASP A 126 -11.98 8.70 -26.31
CA ASP A 126 -13.22 9.49 -26.31
C ASP A 126 -14.25 8.92 -25.33
N GLN A 127 -14.36 7.59 -25.22
CA GLN A 127 -15.29 6.93 -24.32
C GLN A 127 -14.81 7.00 -22.87
N TRP A 128 -13.51 6.84 -22.65
CA TRP A 128 -12.91 7.01 -21.34
C TRP A 128 -13.09 8.45 -20.82
N GLU A 129 -12.80 9.45 -21.65
CA GLU A 129 -12.94 10.85 -21.26
C GLU A 129 -14.39 11.17 -20.89
N LYS A 130 -15.35 10.67 -21.65
CA LYS A 130 -16.77 10.82 -21.34
C LYS A 130 -17.20 10.12 -20.03
N LEU A 131 -16.54 9.03 -19.64
CA LEU A 131 -16.79 8.37 -18.35
C LEU A 131 -16.27 9.24 -17.20
N VAL A 132 -14.99 9.64 -17.26
CA VAL A 132 -14.32 10.34 -16.14
C VAL A 132 -14.73 11.81 -16.00
N THR A 133 -15.42 12.38 -17.00
CA THR A 133 -16.00 13.74 -16.94
C THR A 133 -17.46 13.76 -16.49
N SER A 134 -18.04 12.59 -16.17
CA SER A 134 -19.35 12.54 -15.52
C SER A 134 -19.33 13.29 -14.17
N ASP A 135 -20.44 13.93 -13.82
CA ASP A 135 -20.55 14.70 -12.58
C ASP A 135 -20.31 13.83 -11.34
N GLU A 136 -20.66 12.54 -11.43
CA GLU A 136 -20.50 11.54 -10.38
C GLU A 136 -19.05 11.11 -10.15
N LEU A 137 -18.17 11.23 -11.16
CA LEU A 137 -16.76 10.80 -11.08
C LEU A 137 -15.77 11.97 -11.13
N LYS A 138 -16.25 13.22 -11.16
CA LYS A 138 -15.40 14.41 -11.30
C LYS A 138 -14.30 14.50 -10.24
N ASP A 139 -14.61 14.09 -9.00
CA ASP A 139 -13.69 14.21 -7.86
C ASP A 139 -12.58 13.14 -7.89
N CYS A 140 -12.86 11.98 -8.51
CA CYS A 140 -11.88 10.91 -8.71
C CYS A 140 -11.28 10.88 -10.13
N ARG A 141 -11.65 11.82 -11.01
CA ARG A 141 -11.14 11.94 -12.39
C ARG A 141 -9.62 11.92 -12.47
N PHE A 142 -8.95 12.68 -11.61
CA PHE A 142 -7.48 12.73 -11.58
C PHE A 142 -6.89 11.35 -11.31
N TYR A 143 -7.39 10.67 -10.27
CA TYR A 143 -6.93 9.34 -9.90
C TYR A 143 -7.17 8.33 -11.03
N LEU A 144 -8.37 8.32 -11.63
CA LEU A 144 -8.72 7.41 -12.72
C LEU A 144 -7.82 7.61 -13.94
N ASN A 145 -7.54 8.86 -14.31
CA ASN A 145 -6.65 9.17 -15.42
C ASN A 145 -5.19 8.81 -15.12
N GLU A 146 -4.71 9.08 -13.91
CA GLU A 146 -3.35 8.72 -13.51
C GLU A 146 -3.17 7.19 -13.46
N MET A 147 -4.16 6.48 -12.93
CA MET A 147 -4.20 5.01 -12.95
C MET A 147 -4.15 4.47 -14.38
N ARG A 148 -4.98 4.99 -15.30
CA ARG A 148 -4.97 4.57 -16.71
C ARG A 148 -3.64 4.86 -17.38
N ARG A 149 -3.04 6.04 -17.10
CA ARG A 149 -1.74 6.44 -17.63
C ARG A 149 -0.63 5.50 -17.13
N ILE A 150 -0.59 5.20 -15.84
CA ILE A 150 0.35 4.25 -15.24
C ILE A 150 0.16 2.86 -15.86
N ALA A 151 -1.08 2.39 -15.97
CA ALA A 151 -1.40 1.11 -16.58
C ALA A 151 -0.94 1.01 -18.05
N ALA A 152 -1.06 2.10 -18.82
CA ALA A 152 -0.58 2.18 -20.20
C ALA A 152 0.96 2.23 -20.31
N MET A 153 1.66 2.64 -19.25
CA MET A 153 3.13 2.60 -19.17
C MET A 153 3.67 1.26 -18.68
N LYS A 154 2.81 0.38 -18.11
CA LYS A 154 3.22 -0.98 -17.73
C LYS A 154 3.65 -1.72 -18.99
N MET A 155 4.80 -2.37 -18.91
CA MET A 155 5.32 -3.14 -20.01
C MET A 155 4.44 -4.37 -20.24
N GLU A 156 4.28 -4.76 -21.50
CA GLU A 156 3.75 -6.09 -21.80
C GLU A 156 4.70 -7.14 -21.18
N PRO A 157 4.19 -8.32 -20.77
CA PRO A 157 4.96 -9.29 -19.98
C PRO A 157 6.32 -9.68 -20.58
N GLU A 158 6.43 -9.68 -21.90
CA GLU A 158 7.66 -9.94 -22.63
C GLU A 158 8.73 -8.86 -22.44
N PHE A 159 8.34 -7.60 -22.31
CA PHE A 159 9.27 -6.49 -22.05
C PHE A 159 9.66 -6.39 -20.58
N GLU A 160 8.76 -6.75 -19.65
CA GLU A 160 9.11 -6.87 -18.22
C GLU A 160 10.22 -7.92 -18.00
N ALA A 161 10.12 -9.08 -18.68
CA ALA A 161 11.15 -10.11 -18.61
C ALA A 161 12.50 -9.62 -19.16
N LEU A 162 12.49 -8.92 -20.29
CA LEU A 162 13.69 -8.32 -20.87
C LEU A 162 14.30 -7.24 -19.96
N ALA A 163 13.48 -6.38 -19.37
CA ALA A 163 13.93 -5.34 -18.44
C ALA A 163 14.58 -5.95 -17.20
N ALA A 164 13.98 -7.01 -16.64
CA ALA A 164 14.55 -7.76 -15.51
C ALA A 164 15.91 -8.40 -15.86
N GLU A 165 16.04 -8.96 -17.06
CA GLU A 165 17.31 -9.52 -17.54
C GLU A 165 18.39 -8.43 -17.67
N LEU A 166 18.05 -7.28 -18.28
CA LEU A 166 18.97 -6.15 -18.45
C LEU A 166 19.38 -5.50 -17.12
N ALA A 167 18.48 -5.48 -16.13
CA ALA A 167 18.73 -4.88 -14.81
C ALA A 167 19.89 -5.53 -14.05
N VAL A 168 20.07 -6.86 -14.18
CA VAL A 168 21.12 -7.64 -13.48
C VAL A 168 22.52 -7.15 -13.84
N ASN A 169 22.72 -6.86 -15.13
CA ASN A 169 23.97 -6.39 -15.70
C ASN A 169 24.04 -4.86 -15.80
N GLY A 170 22.91 -4.16 -15.65
CA GLY A 170 22.82 -2.71 -15.61
C GLY A 170 22.96 -2.15 -14.20
N TYR A 171 21.88 -1.56 -13.68
CA TYR A 171 21.95 -0.77 -12.45
C TYR A 171 22.33 -1.62 -11.21
N HIS A 172 21.99 -2.90 -11.16
CA HIS A 172 22.43 -3.76 -10.06
C HIS A 172 23.94 -3.99 -10.07
N ALA A 173 24.54 -4.17 -11.25
CA ALA A 173 25.99 -4.29 -11.37
C ALA A 173 26.69 -2.98 -11.00
N TRP A 174 26.12 -1.85 -11.40
CA TRP A 174 26.61 -0.53 -11.01
C TRP A 174 26.56 -0.31 -9.50
N ASN A 175 25.44 -0.64 -8.83
CA ASN A 175 25.33 -0.53 -7.38
C ASN A 175 26.34 -1.43 -6.66
N ARG A 176 26.49 -2.70 -7.09
CA ARG A 176 27.52 -3.59 -6.52
C ARG A 176 28.94 -3.02 -6.68
N LEU A 177 29.24 -2.41 -7.82
CA LEU A 177 30.53 -1.77 -8.05
C LEU A 177 30.72 -0.56 -7.13
N TYR A 178 29.71 0.30 -7.03
CA TYR A 178 29.72 1.46 -6.15
C TYR A 178 29.90 1.05 -4.68
N ASP A 179 29.11 0.09 -4.19
CA ASP A 179 29.18 -0.42 -2.82
C ASP A 179 30.56 -0.99 -2.52
N LYS A 180 31.15 -1.74 -3.47
CA LYS A 180 32.52 -2.24 -3.34
C LYS A 180 33.53 -1.10 -3.26
N MET A 181 33.48 -0.15 -4.20
CA MET A 181 34.41 0.98 -4.21
C MET A 181 34.33 1.79 -2.92
N TYR A 182 33.13 2.08 -2.45
CA TYR A 182 32.92 2.83 -1.22
C TYR A 182 33.36 2.04 0.02
N GLY A 183 33.05 0.74 0.08
CA GLY A 183 33.46 -0.15 1.17
C GLY A 183 34.98 -0.36 1.26
N ASP A 184 35.69 -0.26 0.14
CA ASP A 184 37.15 -0.39 0.07
C ASP A 184 37.90 0.89 0.46
N LEU A 185 37.21 2.04 0.58
CA LEU A 185 37.86 3.29 0.98
C LEU A 185 38.47 3.17 2.38
N ARG A 186 39.72 3.60 2.49
CA ARG A 186 40.50 3.66 3.72
C ARG A 186 41.10 5.04 3.89
N VAL A 187 41.14 5.51 5.14
CA VAL A 187 41.71 6.81 5.51
C VAL A 187 42.70 6.58 6.64
N GLU A 188 43.88 7.21 6.55
CA GLU A 188 44.81 7.24 7.66
C GLU A 188 44.35 8.28 8.68
N PHE A 189 44.18 7.86 9.93
CA PHE A 189 43.75 8.71 11.03
C PHE A 189 44.72 8.57 12.20
N THR A 190 45.22 9.70 12.71
CA THR A 190 46.14 9.75 13.85
C THR A 190 45.43 10.27 15.08
N GLU A 191 45.43 9.46 16.14
CA GLU A 191 44.87 9.83 17.44
C GLU A 191 45.84 9.40 18.55
N ASN A 192 46.07 10.25 19.55
CA ASN A 192 46.99 9.98 20.67
C ASN A 192 48.41 9.54 20.23
N GLY A 193 48.90 10.04 19.11
CA GLY A 193 50.23 9.72 18.58
C GLY A 193 50.33 8.36 17.85
N LYS A 194 49.22 7.64 17.68
CA LYS A 194 49.14 6.40 16.89
C LYS A 194 48.36 6.63 15.61
N THR A 195 48.95 6.29 14.47
CA THR A 195 48.26 6.32 13.17
C THR A 195 47.66 4.95 12.87
N GLU A 196 46.37 4.93 12.55
CA GLU A 196 45.64 3.72 12.16
C GLU A 196 44.91 3.95 10.83
N THR A 197 44.82 2.90 10.01
CA THR A 197 44.07 2.92 8.76
C THR A 197 42.63 2.49 9.03
N LEU A 198 41.68 3.41 8.88
CA LEU A 198 40.27 3.20 9.20
C LEU A 198 39.42 3.08 7.93
N SER A 199 38.33 2.31 8.00
CA SER A 199 37.26 2.40 7.00
C SER A 199 36.47 3.70 7.16
N ILE A 200 35.74 4.11 6.12
CA ILE A 200 34.88 5.30 6.19
C ILE A 200 33.83 5.19 7.31
N GLY A 201 33.26 4.00 7.54
CA GLY A 201 32.32 3.77 8.64
C GLY A 201 32.94 3.91 10.03
N GLN A 202 34.18 3.43 10.20
CA GLN A 202 34.94 3.63 11.45
C GLN A 202 35.31 5.10 11.66
N MET A 203 35.66 5.81 10.58
CA MET A 203 35.96 7.24 10.61
C MET A 203 34.75 8.09 11.03
N ALA A 204 33.55 7.74 10.56
CA ALA A 204 32.33 8.45 10.96
C ALA A 204 32.10 8.44 12.48
N ASN A 205 32.38 7.32 13.15
CA ASN A 205 32.30 7.21 14.62
C ASN A 205 33.36 8.06 15.35
N LYS A 206 34.44 8.48 14.68
CA LYS A 206 35.49 9.34 15.23
C LYS A 206 35.23 10.83 14.99
N MET A 207 34.26 11.17 14.16
CA MET A 207 33.88 12.54 13.78
C MET A 207 32.67 13.09 14.57
N THR A 208 32.16 12.34 15.53
CA THR A 208 31.09 12.75 16.47
C THR A 208 31.67 12.96 17.87
#